data_AF-A0A7Z8QGK7-F1
#
_entry.id   AF-A0A7Z8QGK7-F1
#
_cell.length_a   1.000
_cell.length_b   1.000
_cell.length_c   1.000
_cell.angle_alpha   90.00
_cell.angle_beta   90.00
_cell.angle_gamma   90.00
#
_symmetry.space_group_name_H-M   'P 1'
#
loop_
_entity.id
_entity.type
_entity.pdbx_description
1 polymer ?
#
loop_
_entity_poly.entity_id
_entity_poly.type
_entity_poly.pdbx_seq_one_letter_code
_entity_poly.pdbx_strand_id
1 'polypeptide(L)'
;IPTLFIVDDIADSFDYKNKYAIVEYLHDILHEGDFKQIILTHNYDFYRTIWKRFDLNGANFHISKNAESISLIKESMYKDPFQKWKAHIDKENNEEILIAMIPFVRNLAEYCGFYEEFNQLTSLLHIKRDTDNITVKSLIDIFGKILKEQYFGNLTQSEDNVKNLIFNEATKITQNGSFNDLEKKIVLSISIRLKAEEFLISKINNPDWVANINSNQTAKLIKKYKVYFESIDTESDNIKLIEQVNLMTPENIHINSFMFEPLLDMSGEHLSRLHKKIDSLEVT
;
A
#
# COMPACT_ATOMS: atom_id res chain seq x y z
N ILE A 1 -3.17 -1.91 45.52
CA ILE A 1 -2.84 -3.32 45.15
C ILE A 1 -2.44 -3.26 43.69
N PRO A 2 -1.24 -3.70 43.31
CA PRO A 2 -0.83 -3.73 41.91
C PRO A 2 -1.86 -4.48 41.07
N THR A 3 -2.45 -3.82 40.09
CA THR A 3 -3.53 -4.37 39.25
C THR A 3 -3.11 -4.34 37.79
N LEU A 4 -3.23 -5.48 37.11
CA LEU A 4 -2.96 -5.60 35.68
C LEU A 4 -4.28 -5.63 34.90
N PHE A 5 -4.44 -4.68 33.99
CA PHE A 5 -5.51 -4.65 33.01
C PHE A 5 -5.03 -5.33 31.72
N ILE A 6 -5.83 -6.27 31.22
CA ILE A 6 -5.68 -6.84 29.89
C ILE A 6 -6.88 -6.36 29.08
N VAL A 7 -6.60 -5.56 28.06
CA VAL A 7 -7.60 -4.90 27.22
C VAL A 7 -7.52 -5.53 25.84
N ASP A 8 -8.55 -6.28 25.45
CA ASP A 8 -8.56 -7.07 24.23
C ASP A 8 -9.60 -6.53 23.24
N ASP A 9 -9.14 -6.08 22.07
CA ASP A 9 -9.93 -5.68 20.90
C ASP A 9 -11.12 -4.75 21.18
N ILE A 10 -10.90 -3.77 22.05
CA ILE A 10 -11.91 -2.78 22.40
C ILE A 10 -12.29 -1.86 21.23
N ALA A 11 -11.41 -1.65 20.25
CA ALA A 11 -11.56 -0.63 19.21
C ALA A 11 -12.76 -0.84 18.27
N ASP A 12 -13.13 -2.08 18.00
CA ASP A 12 -14.17 -2.44 17.02
C ASP A 12 -15.58 -2.03 17.43
N SER A 13 -15.79 -1.73 18.72
CA SER A 13 -17.10 -1.42 19.27
C SER A 13 -17.42 0.08 19.35
N PHE A 14 -16.53 0.97 18.90
CA PHE A 14 -16.66 2.41 19.16
C PHE A 14 -16.78 3.27 17.90
N ASP A 15 -17.75 4.19 17.91
CA ASP A 15 -17.76 5.33 17.00
C ASP A 15 -16.53 6.24 17.24
N TYR A 16 -16.21 7.09 16.26
CA TYR A 16 -15.05 7.98 16.31
C TYR A 16 -14.99 8.85 17.58
N LYS A 17 -16.15 9.24 18.16
CA LYS A 17 -16.21 10.08 19.36
C LYS A 17 -15.85 9.27 20.61
N ASN A 18 -16.32 8.04 20.70
CA ASN A 18 -16.02 7.13 21.79
C ASN A 18 -14.57 6.60 21.75
N LYS A 19 -13.98 6.47 20.55
CA LYS A 19 -12.58 6.07 20.38
C LYS A 19 -11.61 6.97 21.15
N TYR A 20 -11.75 8.29 21.03
CA TYR A 20 -10.87 9.23 21.74
C TYR A 20 -11.09 9.22 23.25
N ALA A 21 -12.34 9.11 23.71
CA ALA A 21 -12.63 9.04 25.14
C ALA A 21 -11.95 7.85 25.82
N ILE A 22 -11.89 6.70 25.14
CA ILE A 22 -11.27 5.49 25.67
C ILE A 22 -9.75 5.58 25.65
N VAL A 23 -9.18 6.16 24.59
CA VAL A 23 -7.75 6.46 24.54
C VAL A 23 -7.34 7.33 25.73
N GLU A 24 -8.12 8.37 26.06
CA GLU A 24 -7.86 9.21 27.25
C GLU A 24 -8.02 8.41 28.54
N TYR A 25 -9.05 7.58 28.68
CA TYR A 25 -9.24 6.76 29.88
C TYR A 25 -8.08 5.77 30.12
N LEU A 26 -7.60 5.12 29.05
CA LEU A 26 -6.43 4.24 29.11
C LEU A 26 -5.15 5.03 29.42
N HIS A 27 -5.04 6.26 28.92
CA HIS A 27 -3.93 7.16 29.23
C HIS A 27 -3.94 7.55 30.71
N ASP A 28 -5.10 7.87 31.28
CA ASP A 28 -5.24 8.21 32.70
C ASP A 28 -4.86 7.01 33.59
N ILE A 29 -5.32 5.80 33.26
CA ILE A 29 -4.92 4.56 33.96
C ILE A 29 -3.40 4.36 33.92
N LEU A 30 -2.73 4.75 32.83
CA LEU A 30 -1.28 4.59 32.69
C LEU A 30 -0.51 5.46 33.70
N HIS A 31 -1.09 6.59 34.13
CA HIS A 31 -0.47 7.51 35.07
C HIS A 31 -0.67 7.11 36.54
N GLU A 32 -1.55 6.13 36.80
CA GLU A 32 -1.76 5.57 38.13
C GLU A 32 -0.70 4.49 38.44
N GLY A 33 0.15 4.73 39.43
CA GLY A 33 1.34 3.90 39.70
C GLY A 33 1.04 2.43 40.07
N ASP A 34 -0.15 2.17 40.62
CA ASP A 34 -0.62 0.82 40.98
C ASP A 34 -1.15 0.03 39.78
N PHE A 35 -1.35 0.67 38.62
CA PHE A 35 -1.97 0.06 37.46
C PHE A 35 -0.96 -0.25 36.35
N LYS A 36 -1.11 -1.43 35.74
CA LYS A 36 -0.36 -1.89 34.57
C LYS A 36 -1.34 -2.30 33.48
N GLN A 37 -0.93 -2.16 32.22
CA GLN A 37 -1.81 -2.41 31.08
C GLN A 37 -1.11 -3.24 30.01
N ILE A 38 -1.83 -4.21 29.45
CA ILE A 38 -1.52 -4.86 28.18
C ILE A 38 -2.72 -4.61 27.27
N ILE A 39 -2.48 -3.94 26.15
CA ILE A 39 -3.51 -3.62 25.16
C ILE A 39 -3.25 -4.47 23.92
N LEU A 40 -4.22 -5.30 23.56
CA LEU A 40 -4.24 -6.13 22.37
C LEU A 40 -5.27 -5.54 21.40
N THR A 41 -4.87 -5.30 20.16
CA THR A 41 -5.74 -4.73 19.13
C THR A 41 -5.33 -5.24 17.76
N HIS A 42 -6.29 -5.63 16.93
CA HIS A 42 -6.07 -5.83 15.49
C HIS A 42 -6.34 -4.56 14.67
N ASN A 43 -6.96 -3.53 15.26
CA ASN A 43 -7.17 -2.23 14.63
C ASN A 43 -5.88 -1.39 14.65
N TYR A 44 -5.24 -1.20 13.50
CA TYR A 44 -3.96 -0.49 13.42
C TYR A 44 -4.09 1.01 13.71
N ASP A 45 -5.17 1.68 13.32
CA ASP A 45 -5.36 3.10 13.66
C ASP A 45 -5.50 3.33 15.17
N PHE A 46 -6.18 2.43 15.88
CA PHE A 46 -6.24 2.45 17.35
C PHE A 46 -4.87 2.21 17.96
N TYR A 47 -4.17 1.16 17.51
CA TYR A 47 -2.78 0.87 17.91
C TYR A 47 -1.87 2.10 17.76
N ARG A 48 -1.89 2.71 16.58
CA ARG A 48 -1.09 3.90 16.26
C ARG A 48 -1.49 5.11 17.10
N THR A 49 -2.79 5.27 17.38
CA THR A 49 -3.28 6.38 18.22
C THR A 49 -2.75 6.27 19.64
N ILE A 50 -2.80 5.06 20.23
CA ILE A 50 -2.21 4.76 21.54
C ILE A 50 -0.70 5.02 21.49
N TRP A 51 0.00 4.41 20.53
CA TRP A 51 1.46 4.56 20.40
C TRP A 51 1.91 6.02 20.22
N LYS A 52 1.15 6.86 19.49
CA LYS A 52 1.50 8.27 19.29
C LYS A 52 1.26 9.15 20.51
N ARG A 53 0.32 8.77 21.38
CA ARG A 53 -0.07 9.55 22.56
C ARG A 53 0.62 9.08 23.84
N PHE A 54 0.92 7.79 23.93
CA PHE A 54 1.43 7.17 25.15
C PHE A 54 2.96 7.09 25.04
N ASP A 55 3.67 7.45 26.11
CA ASP A 55 5.11 7.18 26.19
C ASP A 55 5.35 5.71 26.55
N LEU A 56 5.27 4.86 25.53
CA LEU A 56 5.37 3.40 25.71
C LEU A 56 6.79 2.91 26.00
N ASN A 57 7.82 3.77 25.97
CA ASN A 57 9.22 3.38 26.24
C ASN A 57 9.69 2.15 25.42
N GLY A 58 9.16 1.98 24.21
CA GLY A 58 9.47 0.84 23.33
C GLY A 58 8.69 -0.44 23.62
N ALA A 59 7.66 -0.41 24.47
CA ALA A 59 6.73 -1.52 24.75
C ALA A 59 5.59 -1.59 23.71
N ASN A 60 5.96 -1.61 22.44
CA ASN A 60 5.05 -1.61 21.31
C ASN A 60 5.48 -2.70 20.33
N PHE A 61 4.58 -3.63 20.03
CA PHE A 61 4.89 -4.86 19.30
C PHE A 61 3.79 -5.20 18.29
N HIS A 62 4.19 -5.89 17.22
CA HIS A 62 3.30 -6.61 16.32
C HIS A 62 3.45 -8.11 16.52
N ILE A 63 2.33 -8.81 16.44
CA ILE A 63 2.31 -10.27 16.48
C ILE A 63 2.40 -10.77 15.04
N SER A 64 3.47 -11.50 14.72
CA SER A 64 3.61 -12.20 13.46
C SER A 64 3.43 -13.70 13.71
N LYS A 65 2.49 -14.31 12.99
CA LYS A 65 2.25 -15.75 13.03
C LYS A 65 2.66 -16.36 11.70
N ASN A 66 3.52 -17.37 11.74
CA ASN A 66 3.81 -18.24 10.60
C ASN A 66 3.39 -19.68 10.95
N ALA A 67 3.65 -20.63 10.04
CA ALA A 67 3.28 -22.03 10.24
C ALA A 67 3.98 -22.69 11.44
N GLU A 68 5.12 -22.16 11.88
CA GLU A 68 6.00 -22.79 12.87
C GLU A 68 6.01 -22.08 14.23
N SER A 69 5.65 -20.78 14.28
CA SER A 69 5.83 -19.94 15.46
C SER A 69 4.93 -18.71 15.47
N ILE A 70 4.76 -18.17 16.67
CA ILE A 70 4.23 -16.81 16.91
C ILE A 70 5.38 -15.99 17.47
N SER A 71 5.71 -14.87 16.83
CA SER A 71 6.75 -13.96 17.27
C SER A 71 6.19 -12.58 17.57
N LEU A 72 6.71 -11.97 18.64
CA LEU A 72 6.49 -10.57 18.97
C LEU A 72 7.63 -9.76 18.35
N ILE A 73 7.30 -9.01 17.32
CA ILE A 73 8.24 -8.15 16.61
C ILE A 73 8.08 -6.75 17.17
N LYS A 74 9.16 -6.16 17.67
CA LYS A 74 9.13 -4.77 18.13
C LYS A 74 8.73 -3.86 16.97
N GLU A 75 7.80 -2.95 17.24
CA GLU A 75 7.36 -2.01 16.22
C GLU A 75 8.53 -1.15 15.76
N SER A 76 8.75 -1.21 14.45
CA SER A 76 9.85 -0.57 13.72
C SER A 76 9.32 0.29 12.58
N MET A 77 8.02 0.24 12.32
CA MET A 77 7.38 1.15 11.41
C MET A 77 7.53 2.56 11.95
N TYR A 78 7.89 3.49 11.09
CA TYR A 78 8.13 4.86 11.50
C TYR A 78 6.78 5.52 11.73
N LYS A 79 6.74 6.45 12.71
CA LYS A 79 5.58 7.31 12.97
C LYS A 79 5.05 7.99 11.69
N ASP A 80 5.95 8.16 10.72
CA ASP A 80 5.73 8.62 9.36
C ASP A 80 6.56 7.76 8.36
N PRO A 81 5.92 6.89 7.55
CA PRO A 81 6.59 6.11 6.52
C PRO A 81 7.34 6.96 5.49
N PHE A 82 6.83 8.15 5.16
CA PHE A 82 7.46 9.02 4.17
C PHE A 82 8.81 9.55 4.67
N GLN A 83 8.92 9.88 5.95
CA GLN A 83 10.21 10.28 6.54
C GLN A 83 11.24 9.15 6.52
N LYS A 84 10.80 7.89 6.76
CA LYS A 84 11.67 6.71 6.59
C LYS A 84 12.18 6.65 5.16
N TRP A 85 11.28 6.69 4.20
CA TRP A 85 11.59 6.56 2.79
C TRP A 85 12.59 7.63 2.36
N LYS A 86 12.35 8.90 2.70
CA LYS A 86 13.31 9.99 2.44
C LYS A 86 14.69 9.75 3.06
N ALA A 87 14.76 9.23 4.29
CA ALA A 87 16.03 8.95 4.95
C ALA A 87 16.78 7.72 4.40
N HIS A 88 16.12 6.89 3.58
CA HIS A 88 16.66 5.62 3.09
C HIS A 88 16.74 5.54 1.56
N ILE A 89 16.13 6.47 0.82
CA ILE A 89 16.10 6.47 -0.65
C ILE A 89 17.50 6.54 -1.27
N ASP A 90 18.46 7.21 -0.61
CA ASP A 90 19.85 7.30 -1.07
C ASP A 90 20.71 6.07 -0.70
N LYS A 91 20.14 5.02 -0.08
CA LYS A 91 20.86 3.79 0.29
C LYS A 91 20.77 2.73 -0.81
N GLU A 92 21.59 1.67 -0.72
CA GLU A 92 21.53 0.52 -1.65
C GLU A 92 20.16 -0.19 -1.62
N ASN A 93 19.69 -0.69 -2.77
CA ASN A 93 18.38 -1.33 -2.98
C ASN A 93 17.19 -0.40 -2.65
N ASN A 94 17.14 0.76 -3.31
CA ASN A 94 16.17 1.83 -3.05
C ASN A 94 14.96 1.81 -4.01
N GLU A 95 14.90 0.85 -4.92
CA GLU A 95 13.87 0.77 -5.95
C GLU A 95 12.49 0.51 -5.33
N GLU A 96 12.41 -0.33 -4.29
CA GLU A 96 11.17 -0.57 -3.52
C GLU A 96 10.63 0.73 -2.91
N ILE A 97 11.53 1.57 -2.38
CA ILE A 97 11.20 2.85 -1.76
C ILE A 97 10.77 3.86 -2.83
N LEU A 98 11.51 3.93 -3.95
CA LEU A 98 11.20 4.81 -5.08
C LEU A 98 9.79 4.55 -5.61
N ILE A 99 9.44 3.28 -5.82
CA ILE A 99 8.11 2.86 -6.26
C ILE A 99 7.06 3.19 -5.19
N ALA A 100 7.35 2.89 -3.92
CA ALA A 100 6.41 3.13 -2.82
C ALA A 100 6.06 4.62 -2.64
N MET A 101 6.94 5.53 -3.05
CA MET A 101 6.70 6.98 -3.02
C MET A 101 5.77 7.47 -4.13
N ILE A 102 5.56 6.72 -5.24
CA ILE A 102 4.75 7.14 -6.40
C ILE A 102 3.35 7.65 -5.99
N PRO A 103 2.54 6.88 -5.23
CA PRO A 103 1.20 7.35 -4.86
C PRO A 103 1.23 8.59 -3.98
N PHE A 104 2.21 8.67 -3.07
CA PHE A 104 2.35 9.82 -2.18
C PHE A 104 2.69 11.09 -2.95
N VAL A 105 3.73 11.02 -3.80
CA VAL A 105 4.19 12.16 -4.60
C VAL A 105 3.14 12.57 -5.63
N ARG A 106 2.38 11.62 -6.20
CA ARG A 106 1.23 11.90 -7.07
C ARG A 106 0.23 12.82 -6.39
N ASN A 107 -0.17 12.51 -5.16
CA ASN A 107 -1.16 13.34 -4.46
C ASN A 107 -0.58 14.70 -4.09
N LEU A 108 0.71 14.80 -3.78
CA LEU A 108 1.36 16.09 -3.57
C LEU A 108 1.35 16.90 -4.86
N ALA A 109 1.57 16.26 -6.01
CA ALA A 109 1.47 16.88 -7.31
C ALA A 109 0.07 17.49 -7.50
N GLU A 110 -0.99 16.74 -7.18
CA GLU A 110 -2.38 17.20 -7.23
C GLU A 110 -2.61 18.43 -6.34
N TYR A 111 -2.25 18.35 -5.06
CA TYR A 111 -2.48 19.43 -4.09
C TYR A 111 -1.65 20.69 -4.39
N CYS A 112 -0.48 20.53 -5.00
CA CYS A 112 0.41 21.64 -5.34
C CYS A 112 0.19 22.18 -6.76
N GLY A 113 -0.75 21.61 -7.54
CA GLY A 113 -1.07 22.08 -8.90
C GLY A 113 -0.07 21.64 -9.99
N PHE A 114 0.73 20.61 -9.74
CA PHE A 114 1.62 19.98 -10.72
C PHE A 114 0.85 18.96 -11.57
N TYR A 115 -0.06 19.44 -12.42
CA TYR A 115 -1.01 18.57 -13.15
C TYR A 115 -0.36 17.65 -14.19
N GLU A 116 0.74 18.08 -14.82
CA GLU A 116 1.48 17.23 -15.77
C GLU A 116 2.11 16.04 -15.05
N GLU A 117 2.83 16.31 -13.96
CA GLU A 117 3.45 15.29 -13.12
C GLU A 117 2.40 14.38 -12.47
N PHE A 118 1.29 14.95 -12.02
CA PHE A 118 0.15 14.18 -11.50
C PHE A 118 -0.36 13.16 -12.51
N ASN A 119 -0.49 13.56 -13.79
CA ASN A 119 -0.95 12.67 -14.85
C ASN A 119 0.07 11.56 -15.12
N GLN A 120 1.36 11.91 -15.24
CA GLN A 120 2.44 10.93 -15.44
C GLN A 120 2.49 9.92 -14.28
N LEU A 121 2.45 10.38 -13.03
CA LEU A 121 2.43 9.50 -11.86
C LEU A 121 1.14 8.67 -11.78
N THR A 122 0.02 9.19 -12.27
CA THR A 122 -1.23 8.41 -12.41
C THR A 122 -1.07 7.28 -13.43
N SER A 123 -0.35 7.52 -14.53
CA SER A 123 -0.03 6.49 -15.53
C SER A 123 0.92 5.40 -15.03
N LEU A 124 1.58 5.60 -13.88
CA LEU A 124 2.34 4.56 -13.18
C LEU A 124 1.48 3.74 -12.19
N LEU A 125 0.24 4.16 -11.94
CA LEU A 125 -0.71 3.46 -11.07
C LEU A 125 -1.86 2.80 -11.85
N HIS A 126 -2.04 3.20 -13.11
CA HIS A 126 -3.06 2.72 -14.03
C HIS A 126 -2.47 2.60 -15.44
N ILE A 127 -2.86 1.57 -16.19
CA ILE A 127 -2.43 1.38 -17.58
C ILE A 127 -3.09 2.45 -18.45
N LYS A 128 -2.25 3.35 -18.97
CA LYS A 128 -2.60 4.48 -19.84
C LYS A 128 -1.65 4.50 -21.05
N ARG A 129 -1.92 5.39 -22.00
CA ARG A 129 -1.18 5.46 -23.28
C ARG A 129 0.32 5.77 -23.10
N ASP A 130 0.66 6.50 -22.05
CA ASP A 130 2.02 6.94 -21.74
C ASP A 130 2.74 6.07 -20.70
N THR A 131 2.06 5.08 -20.09
CA THR A 131 2.64 4.21 -19.05
C THR A 131 3.96 3.56 -19.51
N ASP A 132 4.05 3.13 -20.77
CA ASP A 132 5.24 2.47 -21.32
C ASP A 132 6.39 3.44 -21.65
N ASN A 133 6.15 4.76 -21.58
CA ASN A 133 7.14 5.78 -21.95
C ASN A 133 7.80 6.46 -20.74
N ILE A 134 7.33 6.19 -19.52
CA ILE A 134 7.88 6.83 -18.32
C ILE A 134 9.13 6.07 -17.87
N THR A 135 10.28 6.74 -17.90
CA THR A 135 11.58 6.18 -17.50
C THR A 135 11.90 6.46 -16.03
N VAL A 136 12.81 5.68 -15.44
CA VAL A 136 13.27 5.88 -14.05
C VAL A 136 13.83 7.28 -13.86
N LYS A 137 14.61 7.77 -14.82
CA LYS A 137 15.11 9.14 -14.83
C LYS A 137 13.98 10.18 -14.82
N SER A 138 12.97 10.03 -15.68
CA SER A 138 11.80 10.93 -15.67
C SER A 138 11.08 10.91 -14.33
N LEU A 139 10.95 9.75 -13.69
CA LEU A 139 10.34 9.63 -12.37
C LEU A 139 11.13 10.41 -11.31
N ILE A 140 12.45 10.29 -11.34
CA ILE A 140 13.34 11.02 -10.42
C ILE A 140 13.25 12.53 -10.63
N ASP A 141 13.21 12.99 -11.88
CA ASP A 141 13.03 14.42 -12.21
C ASP A 141 11.69 14.96 -11.68
N ILE A 142 10.60 14.18 -11.85
CA ILE A 142 9.27 14.51 -11.31
C ILE A 142 9.33 14.64 -9.78
N PHE A 143 9.98 13.69 -9.10
CA PHE A 143 10.12 13.72 -7.64
C PHE A 143 10.93 14.92 -7.17
N GLY A 144 12.05 15.23 -7.82
CA GLY A 144 12.86 16.41 -7.53
C GLY A 144 12.08 17.71 -7.69
N LYS A 145 11.24 17.82 -8.72
CA LYS A 145 10.38 19.00 -8.96
C LYS A 145 9.34 19.19 -7.85
N ILE A 146 8.65 18.13 -7.44
CA ILE A 146 7.54 18.21 -6.47
C ILE A 146 8.07 18.38 -5.05
N LEU A 147 9.06 17.59 -4.66
CA LEU A 147 9.57 17.57 -3.29
C LEU A 147 10.54 18.72 -3.00
N LYS A 148 11.05 19.40 -4.04
CA LYS A 148 12.01 20.51 -3.93
C LYS A 148 13.28 20.12 -3.15
N GLU A 149 13.61 18.85 -3.18
CA GLU A 149 14.67 18.24 -2.38
C GLU A 149 15.69 17.56 -3.31
N GLN A 150 16.99 17.64 -2.96
CA GLN A 150 18.10 17.11 -3.77
C GLN A 150 18.43 15.63 -3.48
N TYR A 151 17.58 14.92 -2.72
CA TYR A 151 17.81 13.54 -2.23
C TYR A 151 17.73 12.44 -3.29
N PHE A 152 17.65 12.79 -4.57
CA PHE A 152 17.55 11.81 -5.66
C PHE A 152 18.79 11.80 -6.56
N GLY A 153 19.79 12.63 -6.27
CA GLY A 153 20.99 12.76 -7.07
C GLY A 153 21.87 11.51 -7.09
N ASN A 154 21.79 10.66 -6.05
CA ASN A 154 22.56 9.41 -5.97
C ASN A 154 21.80 8.20 -6.53
N LEU A 155 20.52 8.37 -6.88
CA LEU A 155 19.74 7.31 -7.50
C LEU A 155 20.28 6.99 -8.89
N THR A 156 20.25 5.71 -9.25
CA THR A 156 20.60 5.27 -10.60
C THR A 156 19.64 5.88 -11.60
N GLN A 157 20.14 6.85 -12.37
CA GLN A 157 19.41 7.46 -13.47
C GLN A 157 19.43 6.50 -14.65
N SER A 158 18.36 5.72 -14.82
CA SER A 158 18.19 4.81 -15.96
C SER A 158 17.10 5.30 -16.91
N GLU A 159 17.28 5.03 -18.20
CA GLU A 159 16.23 5.18 -19.21
C GLU A 159 15.32 3.93 -19.28
N ASP A 160 15.52 2.97 -18.36
CA ASP A 160 14.62 1.82 -18.21
C ASP A 160 13.19 2.27 -17.85
N ASN A 161 12.22 1.54 -18.37
CA ASN A 161 10.82 1.78 -18.13
C ASN A 161 10.42 1.48 -16.66
N VAL A 162 9.68 2.38 -16.02
CA VAL A 162 9.27 2.23 -14.62
C VAL A 162 8.27 1.09 -14.40
N LYS A 163 7.36 0.82 -15.34
CA LYS A 163 6.43 -0.34 -15.24
C LYS A 163 7.23 -1.65 -15.14
N ASN A 164 8.27 -1.80 -15.97
CA ASN A 164 9.15 -2.97 -15.91
C ASN A 164 9.89 -3.04 -14.57
N LEU A 165 10.37 -1.91 -14.05
CA LEU A 165 10.96 -1.86 -12.71
C LEU A 165 9.98 -2.34 -11.63
N ILE A 166 8.73 -1.87 -11.66
CA ILE A 166 7.66 -2.28 -10.73
C ILE A 166 7.43 -3.80 -10.80
N PHE A 167 7.37 -4.37 -12.01
CA PHE A 167 7.18 -5.81 -12.19
C PHE A 167 8.36 -6.64 -11.71
N ASN A 168 9.58 -6.17 -11.97
CA ASN A 168 10.81 -6.83 -11.53
C ASN A 168 10.92 -6.83 -10.01
N GLU A 169 10.71 -5.68 -9.35
CA GLU A 169 10.76 -5.58 -7.89
C GLU A 169 9.65 -6.41 -7.23
N ALA A 170 8.43 -6.37 -7.76
CA ALA A 170 7.34 -7.22 -7.28
C ALA A 170 7.72 -8.71 -7.33
N THR A 171 8.32 -9.15 -8.45
CA THR A 171 8.79 -10.53 -8.60
C THR A 171 9.84 -10.89 -7.55
N LYS A 172 10.86 -10.03 -7.37
CA LYS A 172 11.91 -10.22 -6.35
C LYS A 172 11.31 -10.33 -4.94
N ILE A 173 10.39 -9.44 -4.58
CA ILE A 173 9.71 -9.45 -3.28
C ILE A 173 9.00 -10.80 -3.04
N THR A 174 8.29 -11.33 -4.04
CA THR A 174 7.56 -12.59 -3.88
C THR A 174 8.46 -13.85 -3.80
N GLN A 175 9.75 -13.72 -4.13
CA GLN A 175 10.75 -14.80 -4.06
C GLN A 175 11.51 -14.79 -2.72
N ASN A 176 11.68 -13.62 -2.09
CA ASN A 176 12.49 -13.45 -0.88
C ASN A 176 11.81 -13.87 0.44
N GLY A 177 10.65 -14.52 0.38
CA GLY A 177 9.96 -15.07 1.55
C GLY A 177 8.97 -14.09 2.22
N SER A 178 8.77 -14.24 3.53
CA SER A 178 7.83 -13.41 4.30
C SER A 178 8.41 -12.02 4.55
N PHE A 179 7.58 -10.99 4.39
CA PHE A 179 7.91 -9.60 4.66
C PHE A 179 6.72 -8.87 5.27
N ASN A 180 7.01 -7.82 6.03
CA ASN A 180 6.02 -6.92 6.60
C ASN A 180 6.27 -5.45 6.24
N ASP A 181 7.34 -5.15 5.50
CA ASP A 181 7.70 -3.78 5.09
C ASP A 181 6.58 -3.15 4.24
N LEU A 182 6.16 -1.93 4.59
CA LEU A 182 5.09 -1.23 3.88
C LEU A 182 5.47 -0.94 2.42
N GLU A 183 6.71 -0.52 2.15
CA GLU A 183 7.22 -0.29 0.80
C GLU A 183 7.00 -1.50 -0.11
N LYS A 184 7.36 -2.70 0.34
CA LYS A 184 7.18 -3.96 -0.41
C LYS A 184 5.72 -4.26 -0.66
N LYS A 185 4.85 -4.04 0.33
CA LYS A 185 3.41 -4.20 0.16
C LYS A 185 2.84 -3.23 -0.87
N ILE A 186 3.32 -1.98 -0.91
CA ILE A 186 2.90 -0.98 -1.90
C ILE A 186 3.37 -1.39 -3.30
N VAL A 187 4.62 -1.82 -3.46
CA VAL A 187 5.16 -2.32 -4.74
C VAL A 187 4.28 -3.44 -5.28
N LEU A 188 3.95 -4.44 -4.45
CA LEU A 188 3.07 -5.53 -4.85
C LEU A 188 1.66 -5.03 -5.20
N SER A 189 1.09 -4.13 -4.40
CA SER A 189 -0.24 -3.57 -4.66
C SER A 189 -0.32 -2.86 -6.01
N ILE A 190 0.68 -2.04 -6.34
CA ILE A 190 0.78 -1.37 -7.64
C ILE A 190 0.93 -2.40 -8.77
N SER A 191 1.85 -3.36 -8.62
CA SER A 191 2.10 -4.41 -9.61
C SER A 191 0.87 -5.27 -9.91
N ILE A 192 0.17 -5.72 -8.85
CA ILE A 192 -1.10 -6.46 -8.94
C ILE A 192 -2.13 -5.68 -9.76
N ARG A 193 -2.31 -4.38 -9.45
CA ARG A 193 -3.28 -3.54 -10.14
C ARG A 193 -2.93 -3.36 -11.61
N LEU A 194 -1.68 -3.03 -11.92
CA LEU A 194 -1.23 -2.84 -13.30
C LEU A 194 -1.42 -4.12 -14.13
N LYS A 195 -1.03 -5.29 -13.60
CA LYS A 195 -1.23 -6.58 -14.27
C LYS A 195 -2.71 -6.93 -14.46
N ALA A 196 -3.54 -6.67 -13.46
CA ALA A 196 -4.99 -6.84 -13.58
C ALA A 196 -5.56 -5.93 -14.69
N GLU A 197 -5.11 -4.68 -14.78
CA GLU A 197 -5.53 -3.77 -15.85
C GLU A 197 -5.02 -4.21 -17.22
N GLU A 198 -3.78 -4.70 -17.37
CA GLU A 198 -3.27 -5.26 -18.63
C GLU A 198 -4.14 -6.44 -19.12
N PHE A 199 -4.50 -7.34 -18.21
CA PHE A 199 -5.41 -8.45 -18.49
C PHE A 199 -6.82 -7.97 -18.89
N LEU A 200 -7.39 -7.02 -18.14
CA LEU A 200 -8.74 -6.53 -18.42
C LEU A 200 -8.81 -5.74 -19.73
N ILE A 201 -7.81 -4.90 -20.00
CA ILE A 201 -7.74 -4.09 -21.22
C ILE A 201 -7.58 -4.99 -22.44
N SER A 202 -6.71 -5.99 -22.39
CA SER A 202 -6.54 -6.97 -23.49
C SER A 202 -7.84 -7.73 -23.76
N LYS A 203 -8.50 -8.25 -22.73
CA LYS A 203 -9.78 -8.98 -22.87
C LYS A 203 -10.92 -8.11 -23.37
N ILE A 204 -11.03 -6.86 -22.93
CA ILE A 204 -12.07 -5.92 -23.37
C ILE A 204 -11.82 -5.47 -24.82
N ASN A 205 -10.56 -5.39 -25.25
CA ASN A 205 -10.11 -5.05 -26.60
C ASN A 205 -10.83 -3.81 -27.20
N ASN A 206 -10.91 -2.73 -26.42
CA ASN A 206 -11.57 -1.49 -26.83
C ASN A 206 -10.77 -0.27 -26.35
N PRO A 207 -9.69 0.10 -27.07
CA PRO A 207 -8.76 1.15 -26.65
C PRO A 207 -9.41 2.53 -26.56
N ASP A 208 -10.39 2.84 -27.43
CA ASP A 208 -11.11 4.12 -27.41
C ASP A 208 -11.95 4.26 -26.14
N TRP A 209 -12.63 3.19 -25.72
CA TRP A 209 -13.39 3.22 -24.48
C TRP A 209 -12.47 3.34 -23.26
N VAL A 210 -11.35 2.61 -23.23
CA VAL A 210 -10.37 2.67 -22.12
C VAL A 210 -9.78 4.08 -22.01
N ALA A 211 -9.44 4.71 -23.13
CA ALA A 211 -8.90 6.07 -23.16
C ALA A 211 -9.87 7.14 -22.63
N ASN A 212 -11.18 6.88 -22.64
CA ASN A 212 -12.20 7.80 -22.13
C ASN A 212 -12.51 7.62 -20.62
N ILE A 213 -11.78 6.74 -19.92
CA ILE A 213 -11.98 6.55 -18.48
C ILE A 213 -11.20 7.59 -17.67
N ASN A 214 -11.92 8.55 -17.10
CA ASN A 214 -11.33 9.66 -16.34
C ASN A 214 -11.29 9.45 -14.82
N SER A 215 -11.90 8.38 -14.30
CA SER A 215 -11.97 8.09 -12.85
C SER A 215 -12.36 6.64 -12.60
N ASN A 216 -11.93 6.09 -11.45
CA ASN A 216 -12.24 4.73 -11.00
C ASN A 216 -11.96 3.67 -12.07
N GLN A 217 -10.75 3.72 -12.65
CA GLN A 217 -10.40 2.99 -13.87
C GLN A 217 -10.49 1.47 -13.67
N THR A 218 -9.85 0.94 -12.63
CA THR A 218 -9.85 -0.49 -12.34
C THR A 218 -11.30 -0.95 -12.10
N ALA A 219 -12.06 -0.26 -11.25
CA ALA A 219 -13.46 -0.62 -10.99
C ALA A 219 -14.35 -0.64 -12.25
N LYS A 220 -14.17 0.34 -13.16
CA LYS A 220 -14.90 0.38 -14.44
C LYS A 220 -14.47 -0.74 -15.39
N LEU A 221 -13.17 -1.04 -15.47
CA LEU A 221 -12.64 -2.17 -16.25
C LEU A 221 -13.25 -3.49 -15.76
N ILE A 222 -13.24 -3.72 -14.45
CA ILE A 222 -13.83 -4.92 -13.82
C ILE A 222 -15.30 -5.04 -14.15
N LYS A 223 -16.07 -3.95 -14.00
CA LYS A 223 -17.50 -3.94 -14.31
C LYS A 223 -17.76 -4.30 -15.77
N LYS A 224 -17.00 -3.71 -16.71
CA LYS A 224 -17.18 -3.99 -18.14
C LYS A 224 -16.80 -5.42 -18.50
N TYR A 225 -15.70 -5.92 -17.95
CA TYR A 225 -15.27 -7.30 -18.14
C TYR A 225 -16.32 -8.29 -17.62
N LYS A 226 -16.88 -8.09 -16.42
CA LYS A 226 -17.98 -8.93 -15.92
C LYS A 226 -19.17 -8.97 -16.88
N VAL A 227 -19.63 -7.82 -17.35
CA VAL A 227 -20.75 -7.74 -18.31
C VAL A 227 -20.49 -8.54 -19.59
N TYR A 228 -19.23 -8.63 -20.03
CA TYR A 228 -18.86 -9.34 -21.26
C TYR A 228 -18.66 -10.84 -21.04
N PHE A 229 -18.21 -11.25 -19.85
CA PHE A 229 -17.70 -12.60 -19.61
C PHE A 229 -18.44 -13.37 -18.50
N GLU A 230 -19.41 -12.78 -17.81
CA GLU A 230 -20.15 -13.44 -16.70
C GLU A 230 -20.90 -14.71 -17.12
N SER A 231 -21.32 -14.80 -18.39
CA SER A 231 -22.00 -15.98 -18.93
C SER A 231 -21.03 -17.07 -19.44
N ILE A 232 -19.71 -16.88 -19.30
CA ILE A 232 -18.68 -17.79 -19.77
C ILE A 232 -18.06 -18.50 -18.57
N ASP A 233 -18.38 -19.78 -18.39
CA ASP A 233 -17.95 -20.57 -17.22
C ASP A 233 -16.42 -20.58 -17.04
N THR A 234 -15.65 -20.61 -18.14
CA THR A 234 -14.18 -20.62 -18.11
C THR A 234 -13.57 -19.31 -17.59
N GLU A 235 -14.33 -18.22 -17.54
CA GLU A 235 -13.87 -16.92 -17.03
C GLU A 235 -14.31 -16.69 -15.57
N SER A 236 -15.09 -17.60 -14.97
CA SER A 236 -15.61 -17.45 -13.59
C SER A 236 -14.50 -17.26 -12.55
N ASP A 237 -13.42 -18.04 -12.66
CA ASP A 237 -12.30 -17.94 -11.71
C ASP A 237 -11.47 -16.67 -11.92
N ASN A 238 -11.34 -16.20 -13.16
CA ASN A 238 -10.71 -14.91 -13.46
C ASN A 238 -11.53 -13.75 -12.86
N ILE A 239 -12.86 -13.80 -12.97
CA ILE A 239 -13.76 -12.81 -12.35
C ILE A 239 -13.56 -12.76 -10.83
N LYS A 240 -13.57 -13.92 -10.15
CA LYS A 240 -13.34 -13.99 -8.69
C LYS A 240 -11.97 -13.45 -8.31
N LEU A 241 -10.94 -13.78 -9.08
CA LEU A 241 -9.58 -13.31 -8.83
C LEU A 241 -9.47 -11.78 -8.96
N ILE A 242 -10.08 -11.21 -10.00
CA ILE A 242 -10.09 -9.77 -10.24
C ILE A 242 -10.94 -9.02 -9.20
N GLU A 243 -12.01 -9.62 -8.69
CA GLU A 243 -12.75 -9.08 -7.54
C GLU A 243 -11.88 -9.01 -6.28
N GLN A 244 -11.05 -10.04 -6.03
CA GLN A 244 -10.10 -10.02 -4.93
C GLN A 244 -9.09 -8.88 -5.08
N VAL A 245 -8.61 -8.61 -6.30
CA VAL A 245 -7.74 -7.46 -6.58
C VAL A 245 -8.39 -6.15 -6.16
N ASN A 246 -9.65 -5.91 -6.55
CA ASN A 246 -10.37 -4.68 -6.20
C ASN A 246 -10.55 -4.51 -4.69
N LEU A 247 -10.77 -5.61 -3.97
CA LEU A 247 -10.91 -5.59 -2.50
C LEU A 247 -9.57 -5.33 -1.79
N MET A 248 -8.50 -5.92 -2.31
CA MET A 248 -7.20 -5.97 -1.62
C MET A 248 -6.23 -4.85 -2.02
N THR A 249 -6.47 -4.21 -3.17
CA THR A 249 -5.63 -3.12 -3.69
C THR A 249 -6.48 -1.87 -3.92
N PRO A 250 -7.00 -1.23 -2.85
CA PRO A 250 -7.89 -0.08 -3.00
C PRO A 250 -7.23 1.03 -3.85
N GLU A 251 -7.97 1.56 -4.82
CA GLU A 251 -7.51 2.59 -5.76
C GLU A 251 -7.13 3.90 -5.05
N ASN A 252 -7.80 4.17 -3.93
CA ASN A 252 -7.50 5.31 -3.09
C ASN A 252 -6.20 4.98 -2.32
N ILE A 253 -5.08 5.50 -2.79
CA ILE A 253 -3.85 5.68 -2.01
C ILE A 253 -3.58 7.18 -1.92
N HIS A 254 -4.41 7.90 -1.16
CA HIS A 254 -4.25 9.31 -0.82
C HIS A 254 -3.20 9.47 0.30
N ILE A 255 -2.67 10.68 0.44
CA ILE A 255 -1.59 11.10 1.37
C ILE A 255 -1.75 10.72 2.84
N ASN A 256 -2.92 10.26 3.27
CA ASN A 256 -3.15 10.00 4.69
C ASN A 256 -2.70 8.60 5.08
N SER A 257 -1.90 8.53 6.15
CA SER A 257 -1.51 7.31 6.85
C SER A 257 -2.68 6.40 7.26
N PHE A 258 -3.93 6.88 7.20
CA PHE A 258 -5.16 6.09 7.37
C PHE A 258 -5.43 5.15 6.19
N MET A 259 -4.89 5.41 5.01
CA MET A 259 -5.24 4.65 3.81
C MET A 259 -4.26 3.55 3.44
N PHE A 260 -3.09 3.54 4.07
CA PHE A 260 -2.26 2.34 4.08
C PHE A 260 -2.78 1.30 5.06
N GLU A 261 -3.73 1.62 5.96
CA GLU A 261 -4.25 0.71 6.98
C GLU A 261 -4.72 -0.64 6.41
N PRO A 262 -5.57 -0.71 5.36
CA PRO A 262 -5.95 -2.00 4.78
C PRO A 262 -4.76 -2.82 4.25
N LEU A 263 -3.72 -2.13 3.78
CA LEU A 263 -2.50 -2.76 3.27
C LEU A 263 -1.54 -3.16 4.41
N LEU A 264 -1.51 -2.39 5.50
CA LEU A 264 -0.75 -2.66 6.70
C LEU A 264 -1.28 -3.90 7.43
N ASP A 265 -2.60 -4.02 7.52
CA ASP A 265 -3.30 -5.15 8.15
C ASP A 265 -3.21 -6.44 7.32
N MET A 266 -2.91 -6.32 6.03
CA MET A 266 -2.75 -7.46 5.15
C MET A 266 -1.37 -8.10 5.27
N SER A 267 -1.29 -9.42 5.38
CA SER A 267 0.01 -10.12 5.40
C SER A 267 0.72 -10.05 4.05
N GLY A 268 2.05 -9.92 4.07
CA GLY A 268 2.87 -9.95 2.84
C GLY A 268 2.72 -11.27 2.07
N GLU A 269 2.46 -12.38 2.77
CA GLU A 269 2.18 -13.67 2.16
C GLU A 269 0.89 -13.65 1.33
N HIS A 270 -0.17 -13.01 1.84
CA HIS A 270 -1.45 -12.93 1.13
C HIS A 270 -1.32 -12.11 -0.15
N LEU A 271 -0.64 -10.95 -0.09
CA LEU A 271 -0.31 -10.14 -1.26
C LEU A 271 0.57 -10.90 -2.26
N SER A 272 1.58 -11.62 -1.79
CA SER A 272 2.44 -12.43 -2.67
C SER A 272 1.67 -13.52 -3.41
N ARG A 273 0.73 -14.17 -2.72
CA ARG A 273 -0.12 -15.20 -3.33
C ARG A 273 -1.07 -14.60 -4.37
N LEU A 274 -1.64 -13.43 -4.09
CA LEU A 274 -2.49 -12.72 -5.06
C LEU A 274 -1.68 -12.28 -6.27
N HIS A 275 -0.48 -11.71 -6.07
CA HIS A 275 0.44 -11.33 -7.13
C HIS A 275 0.78 -12.49 -8.04
N LYS A 276 1.20 -13.64 -7.50
CA LYS A 276 1.52 -14.84 -8.31
C LYS A 276 0.34 -15.32 -9.17
N LYS A 277 -0.89 -15.27 -8.64
CA LYS A 277 -2.09 -15.65 -9.40
C LYS A 277 -2.36 -14.67 -10.54
N ILE A 278 -2.27 -13.37 -10.27
CA ILE A 278 -2.49 -12.33 -11.29
C ILE A 278 -1.39 -12.35 -12.35
N ASP A 279 -0.14 -12.59 -11.96
CA ASP A 279 1.00 -12.71 -12.85
C ASP A 279 0.90 -13.90 -13.81
N SER A 280 0.17 -14.94 -13.41
CA SER A 280 -0.11 -16.10 -14.27
C SER A 280 -1.25 -15.90 -15.29
N LEU A 281 -1.95 -14.76 -15.25
CA LEU A 281 -2.99 -14.46 -16.24
C LEU A 281 -2.36 -14.12 -17.60
N GLU A 282 -2.85 -14.77 -18.65
CA GLU A 282 -2.40 -14.52 -20.02
C GLU A 282 -3.00 -13.22 -20.57
N VAL A 283 -2.13 -12.31 -21.02
CA VAL A 283 -2.49 -11.12 -21.79
C VAL A 283 -2.44 -11.50 -23.28
N THR A 284 -3.57 -11.35 -23.99
CA THR A 284 -3.74 -11.74 -25.40
C THR A 284 -3.87 -10.57 -26.34
#